data_AF-A0A7C6S782-F1
#
_entry.id   AF-A0A7C6S782-F1
#
_cell.length_a   1.000
_cell.length_b   1.000
_cell.length_c   1.000
_cell.angle_alpha   90.00
_cell.angle_beta   90.00
_cell.angle_gamma   90.00
#
_symmetry.space_group_name_H-M   'P 1'
#
loop_
_entity.id
_entity.type
_entity.pdbx_description
1 polymer ?
#
loop_
_entity_poly.entity_id
_entity_poly.type
_entity_poly.pdbx_seq_one_letter_code
_entity_poly.pdbx_strand_id
1 'polypeptide(L)' 'MNEGKVYKQREQFCGNCKQIFDRNDLTWINDNYGIPYKKVCESCYEEVHEQIRNNNYGEELSYYEMWGD' A
#
# COMPACT_ATOMS: atom_id res chain seq x y z
N MET A 1 -4.13 -7.87 -35.32
CA MET A 1 -4.97 -8.16 -34.13
C MET A 1 -4.05 -8.01 -32.94
N ASN A 2 -4.15 -6.92 -32.19
CA ASN A 2 -3.29 -6.70 -31.03
C ASN A 2 -3.85 -7.54 -29.89
N GLU A 3 -3.20 -8.66 -29.57
CA GLU A 3 -3.43 -9.42 -28.34
C GLU A 3 -3.00 -8.56 -27.16
N GLY A 4 -3.93 -7.72 -26.71
CA GLY A 4 -3.79 -6.98 -25.46
C GLY A 4 -3.63 -7.98 -24.34
N LYS A 5 -2.40 -8.11 -23.81
CA LYS A 5 -2.12 -8.88 -22.61
C LYS A 5 -3.04 -8.34 -21.51
N VAL A 6 -4.08 -9.09 -21.18
CA VAL A 6 -4.91 -8.84 -20.00
C VAL A 6 -4.00 -9.16 -18.82
N TYR A 7 -3.24 -8.17 -18.36
CA TYR A 7 -2.58 -8.27 -17.07
C TYR A 7 -3.71 -8.49 -16.08
N LYS A 8 -3.78 -9.67 -15.45
CA LYS A 8 -4.67 -9.89 -14.31
C LYS A 8 -4.40 -8.74 -13.35
N GLN A 9 -5.37 -7.84 -13.18
CA GLN A 9 -5.30 -6.79 -12.18
C GLN A 9 -5.05 -7.51 -10.86
N ARG A 10 -3.85 -7.29 -10.29
CA ARG A 10 -3.53 -7.86 -8.99
C ARG A 10 -4.23 -6.96 -8.00
N GLU A 11 -5.27 -7.49 -7.38
CA GLU A 11 -5.93 -6.81 -6.27
C GLU A 11 -5.02 -6.91 -5.03
N GLN A 12 -4.94 -5.83 -4.26
CA GLN A 12 -4.19 -5.78 -3.00
C GLN A 12 -4.93 -4.90 -2.00
N PHE A 13 -4.80 -5.22 -0.71
CA PHE A 13 -5.41 -4.42 0.35
C PHE A 13 -4.61 -3.14 0.60
N CYS A 14 -5.30 -2.04 0.89
CA CYS A 14 -4.69 -0.88 1.51
C CYS A 14 -4.23 -1.23 2.94
N GLY A 15 -2.96 -1.01 3.24
CA GLY A 15 -2.35 -1.29 4.54
C GLY A 15 -2.91 -0.48 5.71
N ASN A 16 -3.73 0.55 5.46
CA ASN A 16 -4.41 1.35 6.48
C ASN A 16 -5.89 0.97 6.63
N CYS A 17 -6.72 1.22 5.60
CA CYS A 17 -8.17 1.01 5.69
C CYS A 17 -8.63 -0.42 5.37
N LYS A 18 -7.71 -1.32 4.97
CA LYS A 18 -7.96 -2.73 4.65
C LYS A 18 -8.95 -2.99 3.51
N GLN A 19 -9.35 -1.95 2.78
CA GLN A 19 -10.14 -2.09 1.55
C GLN A 19 -9.26 -2.61 0.40
N ILE A 20 -9.88 -3.32 -0.55
CA ILE A 20 -9.20 -3.89 -1.72
C ILE A 20 -9.17 -2.85 -2.84
N PHE A 21 -7.99 -2.67 -3.45
CA PHE A 21 -7.77 -1.79 -4.60
C PHE A 21 -7.01 -2.53 -5.70
N ASP A 22 -6.99 -1.96 -6.90
CA ASP A 22 -5.99 -2.34 -7.89
C ASP A 22 -4.61 -2.02 -7.31
N ARG A 23 -3.66 -2.96 -7.43
CA ARG A 23 -2.30 -2.78 -6.94
C ARG A 23 -1.60 -1.53 -7.51
N ASN A 24 -2.01 -1.05 -8.68
CA ASN A 24 -1.49 0.16 -9.30
C ASN A 24 -2.07 1.44 -8.69
N ASP A 25 -3.22 1.36 -8.02
CA ASP A 25 -3.85 2.47 -7.30
C ASP A 25 -3.30 2.62 -5.87
N LEU A 26 -2.43 1.69 -5.45
CA LEU A 26 -1.76 1.73 -4.16
C LEU A 26 -0.35 2.30 -4.29
N THR A 27 0.02 3.18 -3.37
CA THR A 27 1.33 3.82 -3.27
C THR A 27 2.07 3.35 -2.02
N TRP A 28 3.37 3.11 -2.15
CA TRP A 28 4.23 2.83 -0.99
C TRP A 28 4.50 4.10 -0.21
N ILE A 29 4.32 4.01 1.10
CA ILE A 29 4.83 4.98 2.07
C ILE A 29 6.02 4.33 2.75
N ASN A 30 7.11 5.10 2.78
CA ASN A 30 8.32 4.74 3.51
C ASN A 30 8.30 5.39 4.90
N ASP A 31 8.94 4.74 5.87
CA ASP A 31 9.16 5.32 7.19
C ASP A 31 10.17 6.49 7.16
N ASN A 32 10.44 7.08 8.33
CA ASN A 32 11.41 8.16 8.48
C ASN A 32 12.86 7.76 8.10
N TYR A 33 13.15 6.47 7.95
CA TYR A 33 14.44 5.92 7.55
C TYR A 33 14.47 5.51 6.06
N GLY A 34 13.38 5.73 5.32
CA GLY A 34 13.26 5.35 3.91
C GLY A 34 12.95 3.87 3.69
N ILE A 35 12.56 3.13 4.72
CA ILE A 35 12.19 1.71 4.65
C ILE A 35 10.71 1.61 4.26
N PRO A 36 10.33 0.77 3.28
CA PRO A 36 8.93 0.55 2.93
C PRO A 36 8.12 0.08 4.15
N TYR A 37 7.13 0.88 4.54
CA TYR A 37 6.33 0.63 5.73
C TYR A 37 4.94 0.09 5.37
N LYS A 38 4.16 0.85 4.59
CA LYS A 38 2.80 0.44 4.18
C LYS A 38 2.53 0.83 2.74
N LYS A 39 1.80 -0.03 2.02
CA LYS A 39 1.23 0.30 0.72
C LYS A 39 -0.23 0.71 0.91
N VAL A 40 -0.60 1.93 0.53
CA VAL A 40 -1.91 2.52 0.86
C VAL A 40 -2.57 3.15 -0.36
N CYS A 41 -3.88 3.28 -0.33
CA CYS A 41 -4.62 4.07 -1.32
C CYS A 41 -4.36 5.57 -1.13
N GLU A 42 -4.63 6.35 -2.16
CA GLU A 42 -4.42 7.81 -2.17
C GLU A 42 -5.13 8.51 -0.98
N SER A 43 -6.35 8.08 -0.63
CA SER A 43 -7.11 8.68 0.46
C SER A 43 -6.51 8.45 1.85
N CYS A 44 -5.70 7.39 2.03
CA CYS A 44 -5.01 7.10 3.29
C CYS A 44 -3.58 7.65 3.32
N TYR A 45 -3.10 8.28 2.24
CA TYR A 45 -1.69 8.64 2.12
C TYR A 45 -1.25 9.66 3.18
N GLU A 46 -1.95 10.80 3.26
CA GLU A 46 -1.60 11.89 4.17
C GLU A 46 -1.68 11.47 5.64
N GLU A 47 -2.70 10.70 6.02
CA GLU A 47 -2.88 10.20 7.38
C GLU A 47 -1.71 9.33 7.82
N VAL A 48 -1.34 8.35 7.00
CA VAL A 48 -0.26 7.41 7.32
C VAL A 48 1.10 8.11 7.28
N HIS A 49 1.29 9.06 6.35
CA HIS A 49 2.51 9.85 6.29
C HIS A 49 2.67 10.76 7.53
N GLU A 50 1.59 11.36 8.04
CA GLU A 50 1.61 12.11 9.30
C GLU A 50 1.89 11.22 10.51
N GLN A 51 1.31 10.01 10.55
CA GLN A 51 1.60 9.01 11.58
C GLN A 51 3.11 8.69 11.62
N ILE A 52 3.72 8.41 10.47
CA ILE A 52 5.16 8.14 10.37
C ILE A 52 5.99 9.34 10.82
N ARG A 53 5.68 10.56 10.38
CA ARG A 53 6.38 11.77 10.81
C ARG A 53 6.39 11.93 12.33
N ASN A 54 5.33 11.50 13.00
CA ASN A 54 5.19 11.52 14.45
C ASN A 54 5.71 10.25 15.15
N ASN A 55 6.37 9.33 14.42
CA ASN A 55 6.83 8.02 14.90
C ASN A 55 5.71 7.12 15.46
N ASN A 56 4.48 7.30 14.99
CA ASN A 56 3.32 6.50 15.37
C ASN A 56 3.09 5.38 14.35
N TYR A 57 3.78 4.26 14.50
CA TYR A 57 3.76 3.16 13.53
C TYR A 57 2.58 2.18 13.65
N GLY A 58 1.56 2.49 14.46
CA GLY A 58 0.33 1.71 14.56
C GLY A 58 0.56 0.19 14.66
N GLU A 59 -0.30 -0.59 13.98
CA GLU A 59 -0.12 -2.04 13.85
C GLU A 59 0.88 -2.42 12.75
N GLU A 60 1.72 -3.40 13.06
CA GLU A 60 2.59 -4.08 12.10
C GLU A 60 1.76 -4.89 11.09
N LEU A 61 2.12 -4.81 9.81
CA LEU A 61 1.52 -5.62 8.77
C LEU A 61 2.26 -6.95 8.61
N SER A 62 1.53 -8.01 8.32
CA SER A 62 2.13 -9.26 7.87
C SER A 62 2.80 -9.09 6.49
N TYR A 63 3.73 -10.00 6.16
CA TYR A 63 4.36 -10.05 4.84
C TYR A 63 3.32 -10.06 3.71
N TYR A 64 2.23 -10.82 3.88
CA TYR A 64 1.16 -10.93 2.89
C TYR A 64 0.44 -9.60 2.66
N GLU A 65 0.15 -8.87 3.74
CA GLU A 65 -0.49 -7.56 3.65
C GLU A 65 0.42 -6.51 3.00
N MET A 66 1.73 -6.57 3.24
CA MET A 66 2.69 -5.68 2.62
C MET A 66 2.90 -5.96 1.12
N TRP A 67 3.09 -7.22 0.75
CA TRP A 67 3.62 -7.57 -0.58
C TRP A 67 2.57 -8.13 -1.54
N GLY A 68 1.44 -8.63 -1.02
CA GLY A 68 0.47 -9.42 -1.78
C GLY A 68 1.04 -10.77 -2.23
N ASP A 69 0.21 -11.57 -2.91
CA ASP A 69 0.61 -12.81 -3.63
C ASP A 69 1.33 -12.52 -4.97
#